data_AF-A0A368FJ92-F1
#
_entry.id   AF-A0A368FJ92-F1
#
_cell.length_a   1.000
_cell.length_b   1.000
_cell.length_c   1.000
_cell.angle_alpha   90.00
_cell.angle_beta   90.00
_cell.angle_gamma   90.00
#
_symmetry.space_group_name_H-M   'P 1'
#
loop_
_entity.id
_entity.type
_entity.pdbx_description
1 polymer ?
#
loop_
_entity_poly.entity_id
_entity_poly.type
_entity_poly.pdbx_seq_one_letter_code
_entity_poly.pdbx_strand_id
1 'polypeptide(L)'
;MWIFIALVVTAFAAEPTTIEQFLAKPIPEYAQHLTGQALVDYVNEHQPFFKAVYSPEAEELTKFRIMDSKFLVKPKKEEVLTDIVGDEEPPEKLILLYLLNTFFDARERWPQCTSIRTIRDQSKCGSCWAVSSAGAMSDQLCVQSNGTIKVLISDLD
;
A
#
# COMPACT_ATOMS: atom_id res chain seq x y z
N MET A 1 18.24 29.48 37.11
CA MET A 1 18.66 29.63 35.70
C MET A 1 19.33 28.38 35.11
N TRP A 2 19.90 27.47 35.91
CA TRP A 2 20.48 26.21 35.41
C TRP A 2 19.48 25.05 35.25
N ILE A 3 18.36 25.07 36.00
CA ILE A 3 17.32 24.03 35.92
C ILE A 3 16.55 24.10 34.59
N PHE A 4 16.35 25.30 34.04
CA PHE A 4 15.68 25.47 32.74
C PHE A 4 16.56 25.04 31.55
N ILE A 5 17.89 25.14 31.66
CA ILE A 5 18.81 24.70 30.60
C ILE A 5 18.84 23.17 30.53
N ALA A 6 18.78 22.48 31.67
CA ALA A 6 18.75 21.01 31.71
C ALA A 6 17.48 20.42 31.06
N LEU A 7 16.31 21.05 31.24
CA LEU A 7 15.05 20.62 30.62
C LEU A 7 15.01 20.86 29.10
N VAL A 8 15.71 21.87 28.60
CA VAL A 8 15.80 22.14 27.15
C VAL A 8 16.70 21.11 26.46
N VAL A 9 17.78 20.64 27.11
CA VAL A 9 18.70 19.66 26.52
C VAL A 9 18.09 18.26 26.41
N THR A 10 17.20 17.85 27.33
CA THR A 10 16.54 16.53 27.25
C THR A 10 15.45 16.45 26.18
N ALA A 11 14.93 17.58 25.70
CA ALA A 11 13.89 17.60 24.66
C ALA A 11 14.43 17.37 23.24
N PHE A 12 15.75 17.56 23.01
CA PHE A 12 16.37 17.45 21.68
C PHE A 12 17.18 16.16 21.46
N ALA A 13 17.16 15.21 22.39
CA ALA A 13 17.98 13.99 22.34
C ALA A 13 17.19 12.70 22.07
N ALA A 14 15.98 12.79 21.50
CA ALA A 14 15.28 11.60 21.01
C ALA A 14 15.70 11.37 19.55
N GLU A 15 16.60 10.41 19.31
CA GLU A 15 16.88 9.97 17.94
C GLU A 15 15.60 9.44 17.28
N PRO A 16 15.35 9.76 16.00
CA PRO A 16 14.19 9.23 15.29
C PRO A 16 14.30 7.70 15.25
N THR A 17 13.27 7.02 15.75
CA THR A 17 13.20 5.55 15.72
C THR A 17 13.31 5.06 14.28
N THR A 18 14.16 4.08 14.00
CA THR A 18 14.25 3.49 12.65
C THR A 18 12.95 2.75 12.30
N ILE A 19 12.70 2.52 11.01
CA ILE A 19 11.51 1.74 10.56
C ILE A 19 11.52 0.35 11.20
N GLU A 20 12.68 -0.32 11.25
CA GLU A 20 12.79 -1.64 11.87
C GLU A 20 12.49 -1.62 13.36
N GLN A 21 13.03 -0.63 14.09
CA GLN A 21 12.74 -0.45 15.51
C GLN A 21 11.28 -0.13 15.76
N PHE A 22 10.63 0.61 14.86
CA PHE A 22 9.20 0.89 14.94
C PHE A 22 8.37 -0.38 14.72
N LEU A 23 8.69 -1.17 13.69
CA LEU A 23 8.03 -2.44 13.37
C LEU A 23 8.23 -3.51 14.44
N ALA A 24 9.36 -3.48 15.16
CA ALA A 24 9.68 -4.43 16.22
C ALA A 24 8.97 -4.14 17.55
N LYS A 25 8.32 -2.98 17.72
CA LYS A 25 7.62 -2.65 18.96
C LYS A 25 6.42 -3.60 19.16
N PRO A 26 6.32 -4.29 20.31
CA PRO A 26 5.21 -5.19 20.56
C PRO A 26 3.90 -4.39 20.69
N ILE A 27 2.82 -4.92 20.12
CA ILE A 27 1.48 -4.37 20.33
C ILE A 27 1.00 -4.82 21.72
N PRO A 28 0.70 -3.89 22.64
CA PRO A 28 0.20 -4.23 23.97
C PRO A 28 -1.05 -5.10 23.89
N GLU A 29 -1.21 -6.04 24.83
CA GLU A 29 -2.34 -6.98 24.86
C GLU A 29 -3.70 -6.28 24.78
N TYR A 30 -3.89 -5.20 25.54
CA TYR A 30 -5.14 -4.42 25.50
C TYR A 30 -5.45 -3.85 24.11
N ALA A 31 -4.41 -3.45 23.36
CA ALA A 31 -4.55 -2.83 22.05
C ALA A 31 -4.97 -3.84 20.97
N GLN A 32 -4.65 -5.13 21.16
CA GLN A 32 -5.03 -6.21 20.25
C GLN A 32 -6.55 -6.44 20.20
N HIS A 33 -7.28 -5.97 21.22
CA HIS A 33 -8.72 -6.12 21.33
C HIS A 33 -9.51 -4.84 21.04
N LEU A 34 -8.82 -3.74 20.72
CA LEU A 34 -9.49 -2.47 20.41
C LEU A 34 -10.25 -2.57 19.07
N THR A 35 -11.42 -1.95 19.04
CA THR A 35 -12.27 -1.84 17.83
C THR A 35 -12.87 -0.44 17.73
N GLY A 36 -13.47 -0.14 16.59
CA GLY A 36 -14.17 1.11 16.34
C GLY A 36 -13.30 2.35 16.57
N GLN A 37 -13.87 3.36 17.22
CA GLN A 37 -13.17 4.62 17.50
C GLN A 37 -11.93 4.43 18.38
N ALA A 38 -11.97 3.55 19.38
CA ALA A 38 -10.84 3.34 20.29
C ALA A 38 -9.61 2.77 19.56
N LEU A 39 -9.81 1.92 18.55
CA LEU A 39 -8.73 1.44 17.70
C LEU A 39 -8.14 2.58 16.84
N VAL A 40 -9.00 3.43 16.28
CA VAL A 40 -8.57 4.58 15.47
C VAL A 40 -7.77 5.57 16.30
N ASP A 41 -8.20 5.86 17.52
CA ASP A 41 -7.50 6.74 18.44
C ASP A 41 -6.11 6.19 18.79
N TYR A 42 -6.04 4.90 19.13
CA TYR A 42 -4.76 4.22 19.38
C TYR A 42 -3.81 4.30 18.18
N VAL A 43 -4.29 4.03 16.96
CA VAL A 43 -3.47 4.11 15.73
C VAL A 43 -2.96 5.53 15.49
N ASN A 44 -3.81 6.55 15.66
CA ASN A 44 -3.40 7.94 15.46
C ASN A 44 -2.44 8.45 16.54
N GLU A 45 -2.48 7.88 17.76
CA GLU A 45 -1.54 8.20 18.84
C GLU A 45 -0.16 7.54 18.62
N HIS A 46 -0.13 6.34 18.04
CA HIS A 46 1.07 5.51 17.98
C HIS A 46 1.82 5.57 16.63
N GLN A 47 1.26 6.19 15.60
CA GLN A 47 1.97 6.45 14.33
C GLN A 47 1.60 7.80 13.70
N PRO A 48 2.56 8.54 13.11
CA PRO A 48 2.31 9.83 12.46
C PRO A 48 2.23 9.77 10.92
N PHE A 49 2.34 8.59 10.31
CA PHE A 49 2.51 8.40 8.86
C PHE A 49 1.22 8.57 8.06
N PHE A 50 0.09 8.23 8.66
CA PHE A 50 -1.23 8.39 8.08
C PHE A 50 -2.26 8.75 9.14
N LYS A 51 -3.42 9.26 8.71
CA LYS A 51 -4.54 9.57 9.59
C LYS A 51 -5.65 8.55 9.41
N ALA A 52 -5.97 7.80 10.47
CA ALA A 52 -7.11 6.91 10.51
C ALA A 52 -8.39 7.68 10.90
N VAL A 53 -9.53 7.30 10.31
CA VAL A 53 -10.86 7.85 10.60
C VAL A 53 -11.83 6.70 10.71
N TYR A 54 -12.64 6.68 11.77
CA TYR A 54 -13.66 5.66 11.97
C TYR A 54 -14.93 6.01 11.18
N SER A 55 -15.51 5.02 10.50
CA SER A 55 -16.86 5.08 9.93
C SER A 55 -17.51 3.71 10.07
N PRO A 56 -18.68 3.62 10.73
CA PRO A 56 -19.40 2.35 10.87
C PRO A 56 -19.91 1.83 9.52
N GLU A 57 -20.31 2.72 8.61
CA GLU A 57 -20.75 2.34 7.26
C GLU A 57 -19.59 1.75 6.45
N ALA A 58 -18.39 2.34 6.55
CA ALA A 58 -17.19 1.82 5.90
C ALA A 58 -16.76 0.47 6.50
N GLU A 59 -16.90 0.31 7.82
CA GLU A 59 -16.62 -0.96 8.51
C GLU A 59 -17.55 -2.07 8.03
N GLU A 60 -18.87 -1.83 8.00
CA GLU A 60 -19.85 -2.80 7.50
C GLU A 60 -19.61 -3.15 6.04
N LEU A 61 -19.43 -2.14 5.19
CA LEU A 61 -19.18 -2.33 3.77
C LEU A 61 -17.91 -3.16 3.54
N THR A 62 -16.82 -2.87 4.25
CA THR A 62 -15.56 -3.61 4.12
C THR A 62 -15.72 -5.07 4.54
N LYS A 63 -16.42 -5.35 5.65
CA LYS A 63 -16.67 -6.74 6.13
C LYS A 63 -17.38 -7.61 5.08
N PHE A 64 -18.25 -7.02 4.26
CA PHE A 64 -18.96 -7.76 3.21
C PHE A 64 -18.17 -7.89 1.89
N ARG A 65 -17.18 -7.03 1.66
CA ARG A 65 -16.41 -6.99 0.39
C ARG A 65 -15.06 -7.67 0.47
N ILE A 66 -14.45 -7.72 1.66
CA ILE A 66 -13.11 -8.30 1.84
C ILE A 66 -13.15 -9.82 1.74
N MET A 67 -12.10 -10.39 1.15
CA MET A 67 -11.91 -11.84 1.10
C MET A 67 -11.49 -12.36 2.48
N ASP A 68 -11.98 -13.55 2.84
CA ASP A 68 -11.63 -14.22 4.09
C ASP A 68 -10.12 -14.52 4.12
N SER A 69 -9.48 -14.24 5.26
CA SER A 69 -8.05 -14.48 5.48
C SER A 69 -7.60 -15.93 5.20
N LYS A 70 -8.50 -16.92 5.27
CA LYS A 70 -8.18 -18.32 4.91
C LYS A 70 -7.74 -18.50 3.46
N PHE A 71 -8.08 -17.54 2.58
CA PHE A 71 -7.66 -17.55 1.18
C PHE A 71 -6.32 -16.84 0.95
N LEU A 72 -5.72 -16.22 1.98
CA LEU A 72 -4.37 -15.67 1.92
C LEU A 72 -3.35 -16.82 1.99
N VAL A 73 -3.12 -17.46 0.85
CA VAL A 73 -2.17 -18.55 0.70
C VAL A 73 -0.84 -18.00 0.21
N LYS A 74 0.25 -18.38 0.87
CA LYS A 74 1.59 -18.14 0.33
C LYS A 74 1.81 -19.09 -0.85
N PRO A 75 2.08 -18.59 -2.07
CA PRO A 75 2.33 -19.45 -3.20
C PRO A 75 3.55 -20.34 -2.93
N LYS A 76 3.54 -21.58 -3.47
CA LYS A 76 4.71 -22.45 -3.36
C LYS A 76 5.84 -21.89 -4.23
N LYS A 77 7.08 -22.18 -3.87
CA LYS A 77 8.26 -21.66 -4.59
C LYS A 77 8.24 -22.07 -6.06
N GLU A 78 7.71 -23.25 -6.36
CA GLU A 78 7.61 -23.81 -7.71
C GLU A 78 6.48 -23.18 -8.54
N GLU A 79 5.52 -22.51 -7.90
CA GLU A 79 4.39 -21.81 -8.55
C GLU A 79 4.74 -20.34 -8.88
N VAL A 80 5.84 -19.82 -8.32
CA VAL A 80 6.34 -18.48 -8.61
C VAL A 80 7.20 -18.55 -9.87
N LEU A 81 6.80 -17.82 -10.92
CA LEU A 81 7.60 -17.67 -12.13
C LEU A 81 8.96 -17.03 -11.78
N THR A 82 10.04 -17.80 -11.93
CA THR A 82 11.42 -17.37 -11.66
C THR A 82 11.94 -16.35 -12.67
N ASP A 83 11.27 -16.24 -13.82
CA ASP A 83 11.70 -15.44 -14.96
C ASP A 83 11.13 -14.01 -14.93
N ILE A 84 10.25 -13.71 -13.97
CA ILE A 84 9.97 -12.32 -13.61
C ILE A 84 11.22 -11.84 -12.89
N VAL A 85 11.92 -10.86 -13.48
CA VAL A 85 13.10 -10.18 -12.94
C VAL A 85 12.82 -9.75 -11.48
N GLY A 86 13.07 -10.66 -10.54
CA GLY A 86 12.70 -10.51 -9.14
C GLY A 86 13.85 -10.00 -8.29
N ASP A 87 15.07 -10.24 -8.74
CA ASP A 87 16.28 -10.04 -7.93
C ASP A 87 17.47 -9.42 -8.70
N GLU A 88 17.34 -9.11 -10.00
CA GLU A 88 18.36 -8.29 -10.66
C GLU A 88 18.13 -6.84 -10.26
N GLU A 89 19.05 -6.27 -9.48
CA GLU A 89 19.06 -4.84 -9.27
C GLU A 89 18.98 -4.15 -10.64
N PRO A 90 18.03 -3.23 -10.83
CA PRO A 90 17.93 -2.51 -12.07
C PRO A 90 19.31 -1.92 -12.39
N PRO A 91 19.80 -1.98 -13.64
CA PRO A 91 21.17 -1.57 -13.95
C PRO A 91 21.44 -0.19 -13.34
N GLU A 92 22.62 0.04 -12.75
CA GLU A 92 22.92 1.22 -11.92
C GLU A 92 22.47 2.55 -12.55
N LYS A 93 22.49 2.64 -13.87
CA LYS A 93 22.03 3.78 -14.66
C LYS A 93 20.52 4.05 -14.56
N LEU A 94 19.72 3.00 -14.41
CA LEU A 94 18.27 3.03 -14.16
C LEU A 94 17.99 3.42 -12.69
N ILE A 95 18.77 2.91 -11.73
CA ILE A 95 18.71 3.34 -10.32
C ILE A 95 19.03 4.83 -10.20
N LEU A 96 20.08 5.31 -10.86
CA LEU A 96 20.46 6.72 -10.85
C LEU A 96 19.37 7.62 -11.46
N LEU A 97 18.74 7.18 -12.56
CA LEU A 97 17.62 7.90 -13.19
C LEU A 97 16.34 7.89 -12.33
N TYR A 98 16.08 6.79 -11.61
CA TYR A 98 14.97 6.66 -10.67
C TYR A 98 15.19 7.50 -9.40
N LEU A 99 16.43 7.55 -8.88
CA LEU A 99 16.81 8.43 -7.77
C LEU A 99 16.75 9.93 -8.15
N LEU A 100 16.99 10.28 -9.42
CA LEU A 100 16.83 11.64 -9.95
C LEU A 100 15.35 12.05 -10.10
N ASN A 101 14.46 11.09 -10.34
CA ASN A 101 13.01 11.30 -10.33
C ASN A 101 12.41 10.82 -9.01
N THR A 102 12.51 11.66 -7.98
CA THR A 102 11.93 11.40 -6.64
C THR A 102 10.41 11.17 -6.65
N PHE A 103 9.76 11.36 -7.79
CA PHE A 103 8.33 11.15 -8.01
C PHE A 103 8.08 10.48 -9.36
N PHE A 104 7.27 9.42 -9.37
CA PHE A 104 6.77 8.76 -10.57
C PHE A 104 5.28 8.49 -10.42
N ASP A 105 4.50 8.91 -11.40
CA ASP A 105 3.07 8.62 -11.49
C ASP A 105 2.75 8.09 -12.90
N ALA A 106 2.31 6.84 -12.98
CA ALA A 106 1.94 6.19 -14.25
C ALA A 106 0.85 6.96 -15.00
N ARG A 107 -0.04 7.65 -14.28
CA ARG A 107 -1.14 8.44 -14.86
C ARG A 107 -0.65 9.72 -15.54
N GLU A 108 0.51 10.23 -15.13
CA GLU A 108 1.20 11.35 -15.77
C GLU A 108 2.10 10.88 -16.90
N ARG A 109 2.72 9.71 -16.76
CA ARG A 109 3.62 9.13 -17.77
C ARG A 109 2.88 8.65 -19.02
N TRP A 110 1.67 8.11 -18.85
CA TRP A 110 0.80 7.61 -19.93
C TRP A 110 -0.60 8.20 -19.83
N PRO A 111 -0.76 9.53 -20.02
CA PRO A 111 -2.04 10.21 -19.85
C PRO A 111 -3.10 9.75 -20.86
N GLN A 112 -2.69 9.18 -22.00
CA GLN A 112 -3.58 8.61 -23.01
C GLN A 112 -4.23 7.30 -22.59
N CYS A 113 -3.74 6.64 -21.54
CA CYS A 113 -4.22 5.37 -21.01
C CYS A 113 -5.18 5.62 -19.84
N THR A 114 -6.45 5.83 -20.17
CA THR A 114 -7.50 6.15 -19.19
C THR A 114 -7.76 5.03 -18.18
N SER A 115 -7.43 3.78 -18.54
CA SER A 115 -7.53 2.63 -17.65
C SER A 115 -6.73 2.82 -16.36
N ILE A 116 -5.56 3.45 -16.41
CA ILE A 116 -4.66 3.67 -15.25
C ILE A 116 -5.32 4.58 -14.20
N ARG A 117 -6.24 5.46 -14.63
CA ARG A 117 -7.00 6.35 -13.75
C ARG A 117 -8.31 5.73 -13.24
N THR A 118 -8.68 4.57 -13.77
CA THR A 118 -9.99 3.98 -13.51
C THR A 118 -9.97 3.21 -12.20
N ILE A 119 -10.80 3.64 -11.24
CA ILE A 119 -11.03 2.91 -10.00
C ILE A 119 -12.21 1.96 -10.22
N ARG A 120 -11.97 0.66 -10.07
CA ARG A 120 -12.99 -0.39 -10.25
C ARG A 120 -13.64 -0.77 -8.92
N ASP A 121 -14.92 -1.15 -8.96
CA ASP A 121 -15.64 -1.65 -7.78
C ASP A 121 -15.85 -3.18 -7.90
N GLN A 122 -15.19 -3.94 -7.02
CA GLN A 122 -15.35 -5.39 -6.92
C GLN A 122 -16.72 -5.83 -6.37
N SER A 123 -17.55 -4.90 -5.88
CA SER A 123 -18.84 -5.19 -5.24
C SER A 123 -18.71 -6.21 -4.09
N LYS A 124 -19.78 -6.92 -3.78
CA LYS A 124 -19.86 -7.93 -2.71
C LYS A 124 -19.45 -9.33 -3.19
N CYS A 125 -18.26 -9.47 -3.76
CA CYS A 125 -17.80 -10.72 -4.37
C CYS A 125 -16.49 -11.28 -3.80
N GLY A 126 -15.61 -10.43 -3.23
CA GLY A 126 -14.26 -10.87 -2.88
C GLY A 126 -13.35 -11.10 -4.11
N SER A 127 -13.74 -10.58 -5.28
CA SER A 127 -13.05 -10.72 -6.57
C SER A 127 -11.86 -9.76 -6.74
N CYS A 128 -11.28 -9.25 -5.65
CA CYS A 128 -10.18 -8.27 -5.73
C CYS A 128 -8.99 -8.79 -6.54
N TRP A 129 -8.71 -10.10 -6.47
CA TRP A 129 -7.66 -10.77 -7.24
C TRP A 129 -7.91 -10.68 -8.76
N ALA A 130 -9.14 -10.87 -9.21
CA ALA A 130 -9.54 -10.76 -10.62
C ALA A 130 -9.60 -9.29 -11.07
N VAL A 131 -10.22 -8.42 -10.27
CA VAL A 131 -10.37 -6.99 -10.54
C VAL A 131 -9.02 -6.27 -10.63
N SER A 132 -8.10 -6.54 -9.69
CA SER A 132 -6.75 -5.96 -9.72
C SER A 132 -5.94 -6.47 -10.91
N SER A 133 -6.00 -7.77 -11.21
CA SER A 133 -5.30 -8.37 -12.35
C SER A 133 -5.80 -7.80 -13.68
N ALA A 134 -7.11 -7.78 -13.90
CA ALA A 134 -7.70 -7.23 -15.12
C ALA A 134 -7.45 -5.71 -15.26
N GLY A 135 -7.44 -4.98 -14.14
CA GLY A 135 -7.02 -3.57 -14.09
C GLY A 135 -5.61 -3.39 -14.64
N ALA A 136 -4.63 -4.08 -14.06
CA ALA A 136 -3.24 -4.03 -14.50
C ALA A 136 -3.05 -4.51 -15.95
N MET A 137 -3.75 -5.56 -16.38
CA MET A 137 -3.71 -6.04 -17.77
C MET A 137 -4.23 -5.00 -18.76
N SER A 138 -5.32 -4.30 -18.41
CA SER A 138 -5.86 -3.21 -19.24
C SER A 138 -4.84 -2.08 -19.42
N ASP A 139 -4.16 -1.72 -18.32
CA ASP A 139 -3.11 -0.70 -18.31
C ASP A 139 -1.93 -1.10 -19.17
N GLN A 140 -1.43 -2.32 -18.98
CA GLN A 140 -0.30 -2.85 -19.74
C GLN A 140 -0.59 -2.95 -21.24
N LEU A 141 -1.80 -3.38 -21.64
CA LEU A 141 -2.18 -3.38 -23.04
C LEU A 141 -2.12 -1.99 -23.66
N CYS A 142 -2.60 -0.97 -22.95
CA CYS A 142 -2.49 0.41 -23.42
C CYS A 142 -1.04 0.90 -23.49
N VAL A 143 -0.26 0.65 -22.45
CA VAL A 143 1.15 1.09 -22.38
C VAL A 143 1.99 0.43 -23.47
N GLN A 144 1.92 -0.89 -23.60
CA GLN A 144 2.74 -1.65 -24.54
C GLN A 144 2.32 -1.44 -26.00
N SER A 145 1.03 -1.18 -26.25
CA SER A 145 0.52 -0.84 -27.57
C SER A 145 0.70 0.64 -27.94
N ASN A 146 1.39 1.42 -27.10
CA ASN A 146 1.56 2.87 -27.22
C ASN A 146 0.22 3.61 -27.40
N GLY A 147 -0.81 3.17 -26.70
CA GLY A 147 -2.15 3.73 -26.70
C GLY A 147 -3.04 3.31 -27.87
N THR A 148 -2.63 2.35 -28.70
CA THR A 148 -3.49 1.87 -29.81
C THR A 148 -4.57 0.90 -29.36
N ILE A 149 -4.32 0.12 -28.30
CA ILE A 149 -5.28 -0.79 -27.67
C ILE A 149 -5.71 -0.19 -26.34
N LYS A 150 -6.98 0.23 -26.22
CA LYS A 150 -7.55 0.83 -25.00
C LYS A 150 -8.80 0.09 -24.56
N VAL A 151 -8.62 -1.16 -24.16
CA VAL A 151 -9.72 -2.03 -23.72
C VAL A 151 -9.68 -2.21 -22.21
N LEU A 152 -10.85 -2.27 -21.60
CA LEU A 152 -10.98 -2.74 -20.22
C LEU A 152 -11.17 -4.24 -20.26
N ILE A 153 -10.17 -4.97 -19.75
CA ILE A 153 -10.23 -6.42 -19.59
C ILE A 153 -11.33 -6.78 -18.59
N SER A 154 -12.08 -7.83 -18.92
CA SER A 154 -13.14 -8.38 -18.09
C SER A 154 -12.55 -8.95 -16.79
N ASP A 155 -13.14 -8.55 -15.68
CA ASP A 155 -12.87 -9.00 -14.31
C ASP A 155 -14.02 -9.84 -13.74
N LEU A 156 -14.96 -10.26 -14.59
CA LEU A 156 -15.98 -11.24 -14.25
C LEU A 156 -15.31 -12.60 -14.00
N ASP A 157 -15.33 -13.01 -12.74
CA ASP A 157 -15.01 -14.35 -12.23
C ASP A 157 -16.29 -15.12 -11.92
#